data_AF-A0A1F3V9R5-F1
#
_entry.id   AF-A0A1F3V9R5-F1
#
_cell.length_a   1.000
_cell.length_b   1.000
_cell.length_c   1.000
_cell.angle_alpha   90.00
_cell.angle_beta   90.00
_cell.angle_gamma   90.00
#
_symmetry.space_group_name_H-M   'P 1'
#
loop_
_entity.id
_entity.type
_entity.pdbx_description
1 polymer ?
#
loop_
_entity_poly.entity_id
_entity_poly.type
_entity_poly.pdbx_seq_one_letter_code
_entity_poly.pdbx_strand_id
1 'polypeptide(L)'
;MLGQIKKIEEEEDKNERVSEENKRGRKIKSQRSEYIVNRSQTKFVVDLSGDSSALDLVFKLLCDANKKDYGHEITFKEMSIYALERLGPKDLEKIQEGSLSEMEKVERALKEFNAKNGLSLSLGEFLVKKLNIN
;
A
#
# COMPACT_ATOMS: atom_id res chain seq x y z
N MET A 1 23.98 26.74 8.21
CA MET A 1 23.25 25.58 7.63
C MET A 1 23.98 24.25 7.83
N LEU A 2 25.31 24.17 7.71
CA LEU A 2 26.07 22.93 7.95
C LEU A 2 25.99 22.36 9.39
N GLY A 3 25.81 23.22 10.40
CA GLY A 3 25.73 22.78 11.80
C GLY A 3 24.37 22.17 12.22
N GLN A 4 23.31 22.37 11.43
CA GLN A 4 22.01 21.73 11.67
C GLN A 4 21.98 20.32 11.08
N ILE A 5 22.67 20.09 9.96
CA ILE A 5 22.78 18.78 9.30
C ILE A 5 23.54 17.79 10.20
N LYS A 6 24.66 18.22 10.80
CA LYS A 6 25.43 17.35 11.72
C LYS A 6 24.67 16.95 12.99
N LYS A 7 23.78 17.81 13.49
CA LYS A 7 22.94 17.48 14.67
C LYS A 7 21.84 16.46 14.34
N ILE A 8 21.35 16.46 13.10
CA ILE A 8 20.37 15.47 12.63
C ILE A 8 21.06 14.11 12.45
N GLU A 9 22.26 14.08 11.85
CA GLU A 9 23.05 12.85 11.69
C GLU A 9 23.43 12.22 13.05
N GLU A 10 23.82 13.01 14.06
CA GLU A 10 24.18 12.50 15.39
C GLU A 10 22.97 12.03 16.23
N GLU A 11 21.76 12.54 15.98
CA GLU A 11 20.53 12.06 16.62
C GLU A 11 19.96 10.79 15.92
N GLU A 12 20.14 10.65 14.61
CA GLU A 12 19.75 9.46 13.85
C GLU A 12 20.64 8.24 14.18
N ASP A 13 21.95 8.43 14.33
CA ASP A 13 22.93 7.37 14.65
C ASP A 13 22.76 6.82 16.09
N LYS A 14 22.21 7.64 17.01
CA LYS A 14 21.81 7.17 18.35
C LYS A 14 20.54 6.32 18.34
N ASN A 15 19.65 6.52 17.37
CA ASN A 15 18.39 5.79 17.26
C ASN A 15 18.57 4.41 16.61
N GLU A 16 19.56 4.26 15.71
CA GLU A 16 19.88 2.97 15.09
C GLU A 16 20.43 1.95 16.10
N ARG A 17 21.27 2.38 17.06
CA ARG A 17 21.92 1.48 18.03
C ARG A 17 20.98 0.86 19.08
N VAL A 18 19.73 1.33 19.20
CA VAL A 18 18.74 0.76 20.13
C VAL A 18 17.95 -0.39 19.48
N SER A 19 18.08 -0.60 18.17
CA SER A 19 17.19 -1.51 17.43
C SER A 19 17.73 -2.94 17.20
N GLU A 20 19.01 -3.23 17.50
CA GLU A 20 19.61 -4.54 17.16
C GLU A 20 19.48 -5.63 18.23
N GLU A 21 18.90 -5.36 19.40
CA GLU A 21 18.67 -6.40 20.40
C GLU A 21 17.22 -6.42 20.87
N ASN A 22 16.31 -7.05 20.12
CA ASN A 22 15.09 -7.62 20.74
C ASN A 22 14.49 -8.79 19.94
N LYS A 23 14.83 -9.99 20.43
CA LYS A 23 14.06 -11.24 20.52
C LYS A 23 12.74 -11.29 19.72
N ARG A 24 12.60 -12.35 18.90
CA ARG A 24 11.36 -12.81 18.26
C ARG A 24 10.22 -13.03 19.28
N GLY A 25 9.56 -11.95 19.66
CA GLY A 25 8.32 -11.95 20.44
C GLY A 25 7.11 -12.06 19.52
N ARG A 26 6.04 -12.66 20.03
CA ARG A 26 4.73 -12.71 19.38
C ARG A 26 4.21 -11.26 19.29
N LYS A 27 4.14 -10.67 18.08
CA LYS A 27 3.61 -9.32 17.89
C LYS A 27 2.20 -9.23 18.49
N ILE A 28 2.00 -8.31 19.44
CA ILE A 28 0.71 -8.00 20.04
C ILE A 28 -0.17 -7.39 18.93
N LYS A 29 -1.33 -8.00 18.67
CA LYS A 29 -2.27 -7.69 17.56
C LYS A 29 -2.85 -6.26 17.55
N SER A 30 -2.46 -5.38 18.48
CA SER A 30 -3.13 -4.11 18.73
C SER A 30 -2.34 -2.85 18.36
N GLN A 31 -1.05 -2.94 18.02
CA GLN A 31 -0.29 -1.76 17.60
C GLN A 31 -0.22 -1.72 16.08
N ARG A 32 -0.95 -0.77 15.47
CA ARG A 32 -0.66 -0.33 14.11
C ARG A 32 0.73 0.29 14.14
N SER A 33 1.75 -0.50 13.80
CA SER A 33 3.08 0.03 13.54
C SER A 33 2.98 0.97 12.35
N GLU A 34 3.50 2.19 12.50
CA GLU A 34 3.68 3.10 11.37
C GLU A 34 4.47 2.38 10.27
N TYR A 35 4.06 2.58 9.02
CA TYR A 35 4.73 1.97 7.89
C TYR A 35 6.08 2.68 7.66
N ILE A 36 7.17 1.99 8.01
CA ILE A 36 8.54 2.50 7.79
C ILE A 36 9.05 1.94 6.48
N VAL A 37 9.38 2.82 5.54
CA VAL A 37 9.97 2.46 4.25
C VAL A 37 11.43 2.05 4.44
N ASN A 38 11.80 0.85 3.98
CA ASN A 38 13.21 0.46 3.93
C ASN A 38 13.91 1.16 2.75
N ARG A 39 14.64 2.25 3.04
CA ARG A 39 15.37 3.04 2.03
C ARG A 39 16.60 2.33 1.46
N SER A 40 17.08 1.26 2.09
CA SER A 40 18.20 0.45 1.57
C SER A 40 17.79 -0.58 0.53
N GLN A 41 16.48 -0.82 0.35
CA GLN A 41 15.98 -1.79 -0.62
C GLN A 41 16.17 -1.29 -2.06
N THR A 42 17.00 -2.00 -2.83
CA THR A 42 17.31 -1.66 -4.23
C THR A 42 16.62 -2.54 -5.26
N LYS A 43 16.12 -3.72 -4.84
CA LYS A 43 15.44 -4.68 -5.72
C LYS A 43 13.97 -4.81 -5.34
N PHE A 44 13.12 -4.75 -6.36
CA PHE A 44 11.70 -5.04 -6.28
C PHE A 44 11.40 -6.18 -7.25
N VAL A 45 10.68 -7.19 -6.77
CA VAL A 45 10.27 -8.35 -7.56
C VAL A 45 8.75 -8.43 -7.49
N VAL A 46 8.12 -8.61 -8.64
CA VAL A 46 6.68 -8.82 -8.76
C VAL A 46 6.47 -10.27 -9.19
N ASP A 47 5.80 -11.04 -8.34
CA ASP A 47 5.41 -12.41 -8.66
C ASP A 47 3.94 -12.42 -9.12
N LEU A 48 3.73 -12.84 -10.36
CA LEU A 48 2.42 -12.93 -11.00
C LEU A 48 1.97 -14.39 -11.22
N SER A 49 2.71 -15.37 -10.68
CA SER A 49 2.44 -16.79 -10.89
C SER A 49 1.03 -17.23 -10.44
N GLY A 50 0.46 -16.53 -9.45
CA GLY A 50 -0.90 -16.77 -8.94
C GLY A 50 -2.01 -15.96 -9.59
N ASP A 51 -1.69 -15.04 -10.51
CA ASP A 51 -2.67 -14.14 -11.14
C ASP A 51 -2.49 -14.10 -12.65
N SER A 52 -3.15 -15.06 -13.33
CA SER A 52 -3.12 -15.17 -14.78
C SER A 52 -3.68 -13.93 -15.48
N SER A 53 -4.67 -13.27 -14.88
CA SER A 53 -5.29 -12.09 -15.47
C SER A 53 -4.34 -10.89 -15.50
N ALA A 54 -3.58 -10.68 -14.42
CA ALA A 54 -2.54 -9.67 -14.37
C ALA A 54 -1.39 -10.01 -15.32
N LEU A 55 -1.00 -11.28 -15.41
CA LEU A 55 0.05 -11.74 -16.31
C LEU A 55 -0.30 -11.48 -17.79
N ASP A 56 -1.53 -11.82 -18.21
CA ASP A 56 -2.03 -11.57 -19.56
C ASP A 56 -2.03 -10.08 -19.91
N LEU A 57 -2.43 -9.23 -18.95
CA LEU A 57 -2.39 -7.79 -19.10
C LEU A 57 -0.96 -7.28 -19.32
N VAL A 58 0.00 -7.77 -18.53
CA VAL A 58 1.41 -7.40 -18.67
C VAL A 58 1.95 -7.79 -20.05
N PHE A 59 1.68 -9.01 -20.50
CA PHE A 59 2.13 -9.46 -21.83
C PHE A 59 1.52 -8.64 -22.95
N LYS A 60 0.22 -8.37 -22.89
CA LYS A 60 -0.46 -7.54 -23.88
C LYS A 60 0.18 -6.15 -23.98
N LEU A 61 0.38 -5.49 -22.83
CA LEU A 61 0.95 -4.14 -22.78
C LEU A 61 2.41 -4.10 -23.27
N LEU A 62 3.21 -5.11 -22.93
CA LEU A 62 4.59 -5.22 -23.44
C LEU A 62 4.64 -5.42 -24.95
N CYS A 63 3.79 -6.30 -25.49
CA CYS A 63 3.65 -6.48 -26.93
C CYS A 63 3.24 -5.18 -27.61
N ASP A 64 2.24 -4.47 -27.07
CA ASP A 64 1.75 -3.21 -27.63
C ASP A 64 2.81 -2.09 -27.57
N ALA A 65 3.51 -1.95 -26.44
CA ALA A 65 4.56 -0.95 -26.26
C ALA A 65 5.75 -1.15 -27.23
N ASN A 66 6.02 -2.40 -27.60
CA ASN A 66 7.12 -2.76 -28.49
C ASN A 66 6.71 -2.84 -29.98
N LYS A 67 5.49 -2.47 -30.35
CA LYS A 67 5.09 -2.28 -31.76
C LYS A 67 5.66 -0.96 -32.29
N LYS A 68 6.97 -0.92 -32.50
CA LYS A 68 7.70 0.25 -33.00
C LYS A 68 8.87 -0.16 -33.90
N ASP A 69 9.24 0.71 -34.83
CA ASP A 69 10.29 0.42 -35.82
C ASP A 69 11.71 0.76 -35.34
N TYR A 70 11.84 1.56 -34.27
CA TYR A 70 13.13 2.08 -33.80
C TYR A 70 13.22 2.12 -32.27
N GLY A 71 14.46 2.19 -31.76
CA GLY A 71 14.80 2.23 -30.34
C GLY A 71 15.00 0.83 -29.74
N HIS A 72 15.37 0.79 -28.45
CA HIS A 72 15.56 -0.47 -27.73
C HIS A 72 14.22 -1.09 -27.29
N GLU A 73 14.24 -2.38 -26.98
CA GLU A 73 13.09 -3.11 -26.44
C GLU A 73 12.67 -2.51 -25.08
N ILE A 74 11.38 -2.19 -24.95
CA ILE A 74 10.78 -1.73 -23.71
C ILE A 74 10.57 -2.92 -22.80
N THR A 75 11.22 -2.86 -21.64
CA THR A 75 11.13 -3.91 -20.62
C THR A 75 10.02 -3.63 -19.61
N PHE A 76 9.62 -4.67 -18.86
CA PHE A 76 8.68 -4.51 -17.74
C PHE A 76 9.15 -3.47 -16.72
N LYS A 77 10.48 -3.37 -16.50
CA LYS A 77 11.08 -2.38 -15.60
C LYS A 77 10.73 -0.96 -16.04
N GLU A 78 10.95 -0.63 -17.30
CA GLU A 78 10.70 0.72 -17.82
C GLU A 78 9.21 1.06 -17.81
N MET A 79 8.37 0.11 -18.24
CA MET A 79 6.92 0.26 -18.20
C MET A 79 6.43 0.49 -16.76
N SER A 80 7.00 -0.23 -15.79
CA SER A 80 6.66 -0.10 -14.38
C SER A 80 7.09 1.26 -13.81
N ILE A 81 8.31 1.72 -14.10
CA ILE A 81 8.78 3.04 -13.67
C ILE A 81 7.88 4.14 -14.23
N TYR A 82 7.56 4.08 -15.52
CA TYR A 82 6.67 5.05 -16.17
C TYR A 82 5.27 5.06 -15.55
N ALA A 83 4.72 3.90 -15.21
CA ALA A 83 3.42 3.80 -14.54
C ALA A 83 3.47 4.39 -13.12
N LEU A 84 4.52 4.09 -12.35
CA LEU A 84 4.70 4.58 -10.99
C LEU A 84 4.81 6.11 -10.93
N GLU A 85 5.49 6.74 -11.88
CA GLU A 85 5.61 8.21 -11.98
C GLU A 85 4.25 8.91 -12.21
N ARG A 86 3.25 8.17 -12.71
CA ARG A 86 1.93 8.70 -13.05
C ARG A 86 0.88 8.43 -11.97
N LEU A 87 1.20 7.67 -10.93
CA LEU A 87 0.27 7.39 -9.85
C LEU A 87 -0.08 8.68 -9.11
N GLY A 88 -1.35 9.07 -9.17
CA GLY A 88 -1.88 10.22 -8.44
C GLY A 88 -2.51 9.82 -7.11
N PRO A 89 -2.92 10.81 -6.29
CA PRO A 89 -3.60 10.56 -5.01
C PRO A 89 -4.85 9.67 -5.15
N LYS A 90 -5.65 9.87 -6.20
CA LYS A 90 -6.85 9.06 -6.47
C LYS A 90 -6.52 7.60 -6.79
N ASP A 91 -5.38 7.34 -7.41
CA ASP A 91 -4.95 5.98 -7.73
C ASP A 91 -4.44 5.29 -6.47
N LEU A 92 -3.74 6.02 -5.59
CA LEU A 92 -3.36 5.52 -4.27
C LEU A 92 -4.60 5.18 -3.41
N GLU A 93 -5.64 6.00 -3.43
CA GLU A 93 -6.92 5.69 -2.76
C GLU A 93 -7.54 4.39 -3.31
N LYS A 94 -7.53 4.18 -4.62
CA LYS A 94 -8.01 2.94 -5.23
C LYS A 94 -7.17 1.73 -4.86
N ILE A 95 -5.84 1.87 -4.80
CA ILE A 95 -4.94 0.80 -4.36
C ILE A 95 -5.24 0.43 -2.90
N GLN A 96 -5.42 1.43 -2.04
CA GLN A 96 -5.82 1.22 -0.64
C GLN A 96 -7.20 0.54 -0.55
N GLU A 97 -8.16 0.96 -1.36
CA GLU A 97 -9.49 0.33 -1.44
C GLU A 97 -9.40 -1.14 -1.86
N GLY A 98 -8.61 -1.43 -2.88
CA GLY A 98 -8.40 -2.79 -3.39
C GLY A 98 -7.71 -3.71 -2.39
N SER A 99 -6.98 -3.15 -1.41
CA SER A 99 -6.33 -3.93 -0.35
C SER A 99 -7.28 -4.43 0.74
N LEU A 100 -8.51 -3.90 0.80
CA LEU A 100 -9.48 -4.27 1.82
C LEU A 100 -10.29 -5.51 1.42
N SER A 101 -10.45 -6.44 2.36
CA SER A 101 -11.45 -7.50 2.24
C SER A 101 -12.87 -6.94 2.29
N GLU A 102 -13.84 -7.71 1.80
CA GLU A 102 -15.25 -7.31 1.82
C GLU A 102 -15.75 -6.96 3.23
N MET A 103 -15.34 -7.73 4.26
CA MET A 103 -15.71 -7.42 5.64
C MET A 103 -15.04 -6.13 6.15
N GLU A 104 -13.77 -5.87 5.81
CA GLU A 104 -13.10 -4.63 6.19
C GLU A 104 -13.74 -3.40 5.53
N LYS A 105 -14.22 -3.54 4.29
CA LYS A 105 -15.02 -2.48 3.64
C LYS A 105 -16.31 -2.20 4.39
N VAL A 106 -17.03 -3.24 4.85
CA VAL A 106 -18.24 -3.10 5.67
C VAL A 106 -17.93 -2.45 7.02
N GLU A 107 -16.87 -2.87 7.70
CA GLU A 107 -16.45 -2.28 8.98
C GLU A 107 -16.07 -0.81 8.84
N ARG A 108 -15.38 -0.44 7.76
CA ARG A 108 -15.06 0.96 7.47
C ARG A 108 -16.34 1.76 7.24
N ALA A 109 -17.27 1.24 6.43
CA ALA A 109 -18.56 1.90 6.18
C ALA A 109 -19.38 2.09 7.48
N LEU A 110 -19.36 1.11 8.38
CA LEU A 110 -19.96 1.21 9.70
C LEU A 110 -19.33 2.34 10.52
N LYS A 111 -17.99 2.37 10.61
CA LYS A 111 -17.26 3.40 11.37
C LYS A 111 -17.54 4.80 10.83
N GLU A 112 -17.52 4.97 9.51
CA GLU A 112 -17.85 6.23 8.86
C GLU A 112 -19.31 6.65 9.12
N PHE A 113 -20.25 5.70 9.04
CA PHE A 113 -21.66 5.98 9.29
C PHE A 113 -21.89 6.43 10.74
N ASN A 114 -21.30 5.71 11.69
CA ASN A 114 -21.35 6.05 13.11
C ASN A 114 -20.75 7.44 13.37
N ALA A 115 -19.58 7.73 12.81
CA ALA A 115 -18.93 9.03 12.94
C ALA A 115 -19.76 10.17 12.34
N LYS A 116 -20.33 9.98 11.14
CA LYS A 116 -21.13 11.01 10.44
C LYS A 116 -22.46 11.30 11.14
N ASN A 117 -23.06 10.30 11.78
CA ASN A 117 -24.39 10.43 12.40
C ASN A 117 -24.34 10.59 13.93
N GLY A 118 -23.15 10.57 14.54
CA GLY A 118 -23.01 10.57 16.00
C GLY A 118 -23.62 9.34 16.66
N LEU A 119 -23.63 8.20 15.97
CA LEU A 119 -24.20 6.94 16.44
C LEU A 119 -23.10 5.95 16.84
N SER A 120 -23.48 4.93 17.60
CA SER A 120 -22.62 3.82 17.99
C SER A 120 -23.28 2.49 17.66
N LEU A 121 -23.72 2.32 16.41
CA LEU A 121 -24.34 1.07 15.97
C LEU A 121 -23.32 -0.06 15.98
N SER A 122 -23.78 -1.24 16.37
CA SER A 122 -23.10 -2.50 16.12
C SER A 122 -23.21 -2.89 14.63
N LEU A 123 -22.38 -3.83 14.19
CA LEU A 123 -22.40 -4.33 12.81
C LEU A 123 -23.79 -4.86 12.42
N GLY A 124 -24.44 -5.62 13.32
CA GLY A 124 -25.77 -6.17 13.09
C GLY A 124 -26.83 -5.09 12.91
N GLU A 125 -26.88 -4.10 13.80
CA GLU A 125 -27.84 -2.98 13.71
C GLU A 125 -27.63 -2.14 12.45
N PHE A 126 -26.35 -1.92 12.08
CA PHE A 126 -26.03 -1.21 10.85
C PHE A 126 -26.46 -1.98 9.61
N LEU A 127 -26.27 -3.30 9.57
CA LEU A 127 -26.71 -4.14 8.46
C LEU A 127 -28.24 -4.18 8.36
N VAL A 128 -28.96 -4.39 9.47
CA VAL A 128 -30.43 -4.36 9.52
C VAL A 128 -30.95 -3.02 8.98
N LYS A 129 -30.36 -1.91 9.45
CA LYS A 129 -30.72 -0.55 8.99
C LYS A 129 -30.39 -0.31 7.53
N LYS A 130 -29.25 -0.80 7.03
CA LYS A 130 -28.80 -0.56 5.66
C LYS A 130 -29.53 -1.43 4.64
N LEU A 131 -29.90 -2.65 5.04
CA LEU A 131 -30.64 -3.62 4.23
C LEU A 131 -32.16 -3.47 4.35
N ASN A 132 -32.66 -2.52 5.15
CA ASN A 132 -34.09 -2.29 5.40
C ASN A 132 -34.83 -3.58 5.80
N ILE A 133 -34.21 -4.37 6.69
CA ILE A 133 -34.83 -5.59 7.22
C ILE A 133 -35.72 -5.18 8.40
N ASN A 134 -37.03 -5.41 8.28
CA ASN A 134 -38.04 -5.15 9.32
C ASN A 134 -38.39 -6.44 10.06
#